data_AF-A0A952GXB5-F1
#
_entry.id   AF-A0A952GXB5-F1
#
_cell.length_a   1.000
_cell.length_b   1.000
_cell.length_c   1.000
_cell.angle_alpha   90.00
_cell.angle_beta   90.00
_cell.angle_gamma   90.00
#
_symmetry.space_group_name_H-M   'P 1'
#
loop_
_entity.id
_entity.type
_entity.pdbx_description
1 polymer ?
#
loop_
_entity_poly.entity_id
_entity_poly.type
_entity_poly.pdbx_seq_one_letter_code
_entity_poly.pdbx_strand_id
1 'polypeptide(L)'
;MNDLSGDIDGLFATVHALLSPSAEVRGIVGTAAAQPTETAQRSADRAEEILRLMGLSGKIPVHVGADRRLPAAATPVDCAGARAIIAEAMRDSPLPLYVTVGGGLTEVASALMLEPRIAERFTLVWIGGDSHSKFEGVEYNFTLDKKAAQYVFNE
;
A
#
# COMPACT_ATOMS: atom_id res chain seq x y z
N MET A 1 -0.74 -2.67 -1.90
CA MET A 1 -0.08 -2.44 -0.61
C MET A 1 -0.67 -3.35 0.42
N ASN A 2 0.10 -3.61 1.46
CA ASN A 2 -0.24 -4.63 2.41
C ASN A 2 0.45 -4.33 3.74
N ASP A 3 -0.33 -4.34 4.81
CA ASP A 3 0.06 -3.92 6.15
C ASP A 3 0.10 -5.12 7.11
N LEU A 4 0.60 -6.25 6.62
CA LEU A 4 0.71 -7.56 7.30
C LEU A 4 1.40 -7.58 8.67
N SER A 5 1.98 -6.47 9.10
CA SER A 5 2.56 -6.35 10.43
C SER A 5 1.66 -5.62 11.43
N GLY A 6 0.65 -4.86 11.01
CA GLY A 6 -0.24 -4.09 11.87
C GLY A 6 -1.48 -4.85 12.35
N ASP A 7 -2.08 -5.69 11.50
CA ASP A 7 -3.30 -6.41 11.82
C ASP A 7 -3.39 -7.82 11.17
N ILE A 8 -4.45 -8.55 11.51
CA ILE A 8 -4.65 -9.94 11.06
C ILE A 8 -5.42 -10.00 9.73
N ASP A 9 -6.25 -9.00 9.43
CA ASP A 9 -7.06 -8.92 8.22
C ASP A 9 -6.21 -8.71 6.96
N GLY A 10 -5.06 -8.02 7.05
CA GLY A 10 -4.10 -7.96 5.96
C GLY A 10 -3.71 -9.36 5.43
N LEU A 11 -3.54 -10.36 6.32
CA LEU A 11 -3.21 -11.73 5.93
C LEU A 11 -4.31 -12.35 5.07
N PHE A 12 -5.57 -12.24 5.51
CA PHE A 12 -6.73 -12.79 4.80
C PHE A 12 -6.98 -12.05 3.49
N ALA A 13 -6.89 -10.73 3.49
CA ALA A 13 -7.05 -9.91 2.29
C ALA A 13 -6.01 -10.28 1.22
N THR A 14 -4.76 -10.52 1.63
CA THR A 14 -3.68 -10.94 0.74
C THR A 14 -3.95 -12.30 0.11
N VAL A 15 -4.25 -13.30 0.94
CA VAL A 15 -4.53 -14.66 0.44
C VAL A 15 -5.77 -14.65 -0.45
N HIS A 16 -6.80 -13.90 -0.09
CA HIS A 16 -8.00 -13.74 -0.91
C HIS A 16 -7.66 -13.12 -2.27
N ALA A 17 -6.88 -12.04 -2.32
CA ALA A 17 -6.44 -11.43 -3.57
C ALA A 17 -5.63 -12.40 -4.45
N LEU A 18 -4.75 -13.20 -3.84
CA LEU A 18 -3.91 -14.19 -4.51
C LEU A 18 -4.71 -15.38 -5.09
N LEU A 19 -5.81 -15.75 -4.45
CA LEU A 19 -6.68 -16.85 -4.89
C LEU A 19 -7.83 -16.40 -5.80
N SER A 20 -8.09 -15.10 -5.88
CA SER A 20 -9.20 -14.56 -6.66
C SER A 20 -8.95 -14.71 -8.16
N PRO A 21 -9.87 -15.33 -8.92
CA PRO A 21 -9.73 -15.45 -10.38
C PRO A 21 -10.04 -14.15 -11.13
N SER A 22 -10.55 -13.13 -10.44
CA SER A 22 -11.05 -11.89 -11.05
C SER A 22 -9.96 -10.83 -11.29
N ALA A 23 -8.76 -11.02 -10.75
CA ALA A 23 -7.67 -10.05 -10.86
C ALA A 23 -6.30 -10.73 -10.84
N GLU A 24 -5.30 -10.09 -11.45
CA GLU A 24 -3.91 -10.50 -11.38
C GLU A 24 -3.16 -9.69 -10.32
N VAL A 25 -2.58 -10.36 -9.33
CA VAL A 25 -1.72 -9.67 -8.35
C VAL A 25 -0.36 -9.37 -8.98
N ARG A 26 -0.09 -8.09 -9.23
CA ARG A 26 1.11 -7.63 -9.93
C ARG A 26 2.31 -7.40 -9.01
N GLY A 27 2.05 -7.18 -7.73
CA GLY A 27 3.08 -7.03 -6.71
C GLY A 27 2.48 -6.75 -5.34
N ILE A 28 3.25 -6.99 -4.29
CA ILE A 28 2.88 -6.70 -2.90
C ILE A 28 3.87 -5.68 -2.36
N VAL A 29 3.36 -4.64 -1.71
CA VAL A 29 4.20 -3.66 -1.01
C VAL A 29 3.97 -3.83 0.48
N GLY A 30 5.03 -4.13 1.23
CA GLY A 30 4.98 -4.20 2.70
C GLY A 30 4.99 -2.81 3.31
N THR A 31 3.92 -2.42 3.97
CA THR A 31 3.73 -1.09 4.58
C THR A 31 3.97 -1.17 6.08
N ALA A 32 4.57 -0.13 6.67
CA ALA A 32 4.73 -0.01 8.12
C ALA A 32 3.43 0.39 8.81
N ALA A 33 3.22 -0.08 10.05
CA ALA A 33 2.04 0.25 10.84
C ALA A 33 2.40 1.11 12.07
N ALA A 34 1.65 0.98 13.18
CA ALA A 34 1.70 1.94 14.27
C ALA A 34 2.88 1.70 15.23
N GLN A 35 3.21 0.44 15.52
CA GLN A 35 4.24 0.10 16.50
C GLN A 35 5.64 0.09 15.87
N PRO A 36 6.70 0.40 16.64
CA PRO A 36 8.07 0.37 16.14
C PRO A 36 8.52 -0.99 15.58
N THR A 37 7.88 -2.08 16.02
CA THR A 37 8.15 -3.44 15.54
C THR A 37 7.39 -3.79 14.26
N GLU A 38 6.43 -2.97 13.85
CA GLU A 38 5.56 -3.18 12.69
C GLU A 38 6.13 -2.42 11.48
N THR A 39 7.32 -2.85 11.08
CA THR A 39 8.06 -2.19 10.01
C THR A 39 7.61 -2.66 8.63
N ALA A 40 7.83 -1.84 7.61
CA ALA A 40 7.64 -2.21 6.21
C ALA A 40 8.41 -3.49 5.83
N GLN A 41 9.62 -3.67 6.37
CA GLN A 41 10.41 -4.89 6.18
C GLN A 41 9.69 -6.11 6.75
N ARG A 42 9.17 -6.03 7.98
CA ARG A 42 8.43 -7.14 8.59
C ARG A 42 7.15 -7.47 7.81
N SER A 43 6.43 -6.46 7.32
CA SER A 43 5.28 -6.68 6.44
C SER A 43 5.69 -7.39 5.14
N ALA A 44 6.81 -7.01 4.53
CA ALA A 44 7.34 -7.66 3.33
C ALA A 44 7.76 -9.11 3.61
N ASP A 45 8.46 -9.37 4.72
CA ASP A 45 8.87 -10.73 5.12
C ASP A 45 7.66 -11.65 5.33
N ARG A 46 6.55 -11.12 5.89
CA ARG A 46 5.29 -11.84 6.02
C ARG A 46 4.62 -12.11 4.67
N ALA A 47 4.69 -11.17 3.73
CA ALA A 47 4.15 -11.39 2.38
C ALA A 47 4.93 -12.50 1.67
N GLU A 48 6.25 -12.51 1.77
CA GLU A 48 7.11 -13.58 1.25
C GLU A 48 6.79 -14.93 1.91
N GLU A 49 6.53 -14.95 3.22
CA GLU A 49 6.11 -16.15 3.92
C GLU A 49 4.77 -16.70 3.40
N ILE A 50 3.77 -15.84 3.16
CA ILE A 50 2.50 -16.23 2.53
C ILE A 50 2.75 -16.83 1.16
N LEU A 51 3.51 -16.13 0.30
CA LEU A 51 3.83 -16.61 -1.05
C LEU A 51 4.53 -17.98 -1.00
N ARG A 52 5.44 -18.18 -0.05
CA ARG A 52 6.11 -19.47 0.17
C ARG A 52 5.14 -20.57 0.57
N LEU A 53 4.26 -20.32 1.53
CA LEU A 53 3.26 -21.28 1.99
C LEU A 53 2.26 -21.65 0.89
N MET A 54 1.97 -20.73 -0.03
CA MET A 54 1.09 -20.94 -1.17
C MET A 54 1.78 -21.56 -2.41
N GLY A 55 3.09 -21.83 -2.37
CA GLY A 55 3.83 -22.33 -3.54
C GLY A 55 3.98 -21.28 -4.66
N LEU A 56 3.98 -20.00 -4.30
CA LEU A 56 4.07 -18.83 -5.17
C LEU A 56 5.40 -18.06 -5.03
N SER A 57 6.37 -18.58 -4.28
CA SER A 57 7.69 -17.95 -4.13
C SER A 57 8.29 -17.52 -5.47
N GLY A 58 8.73 -16.26 -5.54
CA GLY A 58 9.35 -15.65 -6.72
C GLY A 58 8.42 -15.40 -7.91
N LYS A 59 7.12 -15.74 -7.82
CA LYS A 59 6.15 -15.48 -8.90
C LYS A 59 5.55 -14.08 -8.84
N ILE A 60 5.46 -13.51 -7.64
CA ILE A 60 4.89 -12.18 -7.40
C ILE A 60 5.94 -11.38 -6.64
N PRO A 61 6.36 -10.21 -7.15
CA PRO A 61 7.39 -9.42 -6.48
C PRO A 61 6.85 -8.81 -5.19
N VAL A 62 7.67 -8.84 -4.14
CA VAL A 62 7.42 -8.14 -2.88
C VAL A 62 8.41 -6.99 -2.76
N HIS A 63 7.88 -5.81 -2.41
CA HIS A 63 8.66 -4.58 -2.27
C HIS A 63 8.53 -4.04 -0.86
N VAL A 64 9.65 -3.64 -0.27
CA VAL A 64 9.67 -2.98 1.04
C VAL A 64 9.20 -1.54 0.87
N GLY A 65 8.19 -1.16 1.64
CA GLY A 65 7.64 0.20 1.69
C GLY A 65 8.54 1.19 2.44
N ALA A 66 7.95 2.32 2.81
CA ALA A 66 8.65 3.39 3.52
C ALA A 66 8.98 2.99 4.96
N ASP A 67 10.15 3.43 5.43
CA ASP A 67 10.59 3.27 6.82
C ASP A 67 10.07 4.38 7.75
N ARG A 68 9.43 5.40 7.18
CA ARG A 68 8.92 6.57 7.88
C ARG A 68 7.71 7.16 7.17
N ARG A 69 6.92 7.89 7.94
CA ARG A 69 5.77 8.68 7.45
C ARG A 69 6.25 9.86 6.61
N LEU A 70 5.35 10.39 5.79
CA LEU A 70 5.56 11.56 4.97
C LEU A 70 5.89 12.80 5.84
N PRO A 71 7.03 13.47 5.60
CA PRO A 71 7.39 14.69 6.33
C PRO A 71 6.40 15.84 6.07
N ALA A 72 6.34 16.80 6.99
CA ALA A 72 5.44 17.96 6.89
C ALA A 72 5.64 18.83 5.64
N ALA A 73 6.82 18.82 5.04
CA ALA A 73 7.15 19.57 3.81
C ALA A 73 6.65 18.90 2.52
N ALA A 74 5.77 17.89 2.61
CA ALA A 74 5.26 17.12 1.46
C ALA A 74 6.39 16.62 0.54
N THR A 75 7.54 16.27 1.13
CA THR A 75 8.67 15.71 0.40
C THR A 75 8.45 14.20 0.29
N PRO A 76 8.52 13.59 -0.92
CA PRO A 76 8.29 12.16 -1.07
C PRO A 76 9.28 11.33 -0.26
N VAL A 77 8.82 10.20 0.24
CA VAL A 77 9.69 9.14 0.75
C VAL A 77 9.98 8.17 -0.39
N ASP A 78 11.15 8.33 -1.00
CA ASP A 78 11.60 7.43 -2.07
C ASP A 78 11.97 6.06 -1.51
N CYS A 79 11.11 5.07 -1.77
CA CYS A 79 11.27 3.68 -1.31
C CYS A 79 10.92 2.69 -2.42
N ALA A 80 11.31 1.42 -2.25
CA ALA A 80 11.06 0.39 -3.26
C ALA A 80 9.56 0.20 -3.53
N GLY A 81 8.71 0.30 -2.50
CA GLY A 81 7.26 0.28 -2.64
C GLY A 81 6.71 1.39 -3.54
N ALA A 82 7.12 2.65 -3.30
CA ALA A 82 6.71 3.79 -4.13
C ALA A 82 7.18 3.62 -5.59
N ARG A 83 8.44 3.21 -5.79
CA ARG A 83 8.99 2.96 -7.12
C ARG A 83 8.28 1.82 -7.86
N ALA A 84 7.86 0.77 -7.16
CA ALA A 84 7.10 -0.33 -7.75
C ALA A 84 5.74 0.13 -8.26
N ILE A 85 5.03 0.99 -7.53
CA ILE A 85 3.76 1.58 -7.97
C ILE A 85 3.96 2.40 -9.24
N ILE A 86 4.99 3.24 -9.26
CA ILE A 86 5.31 4.05 -10.45
C ILE A 86 5.58 3.16 -11.66
N ALA A 87 6.45 2.16 -11.49
CA ALA A 87 6.82 1.25 -12.56
C ALA A 87 5.60 0.47 -13.11
N GLU A 88 4.73 0.00 -12.22
CA GLU A 88 3.52 -0.73 -12.57
C GLU A 88 2.49 0.16 -13.27
N ALA A 89 2.25 1.38 -12.76
CA ALA A 89 1.32 2.33 -13.36
C ALA A 89 1.79 2.85 -14.72
N MET A 90 3.11 2.95 -14.92
CA MET A 90 3.71 3.36 -16.19
C MET A 90 3.83 2.22 -17.21
N ARG A 91 3.57 0.97 -16.80
CA ARG A 91 3.58 -0.15 -17.74
C ARG A 91 2.51 0.06 -18.81
N ASP A 92 2.86 -0.26 -20.06
CA ASP A 92 1.88 -0.35 -21.13
C ASP A 92 1.06 -1.65 -20.95
N SER A 93 -0.19 -1.51 -20.53
CA SER A 93 -1.08 -2.63 -20.25
C SER A 93 -2.51 -2.27 -20.65
N PRO A 94 -3.24 -3.18 -21.32
CA PRO A 94 -4.65 -2.97 -21.62
C PRO A 94 -5.56 -3.16 -20.39
N LEU A 95 -5.03 -3.68 -19.28
CA LEU A 95 -5.78 -3.90 -18.05
C LEU A 95 -5.70 -2.66 -17.13
N PRO A 96 -6.81 -2.26 -16.48
CA PRO A 96 -6.77 -1.21 -15.48
C PRO A 96 -5.95 -1.64 -14.26
N LEU A 97 -5.15 -0.72 -13.72
CA LEU A 97 -4.42 -0.94 -12.48
C LEU A 97 -5.25 -0.49 -11.28
N TYR A 98 -5.39 -1.37 -10.29
CA TYR A 98 -5.96 -1.05 -8.98
C TYR A 98 -4.85 -1.14 -7.93
N VAL A 99 -4.67 -0.05 -7.17
CA VAL A 99 -3.78 -0.03 -6.00
C VAL A 99 -4.66 -0.18 -4.78
N THR A 100 -4.70 -1.38 -4.21
CA THR A 100 -5.43 -1.67 -2.97
C THR A 100 -4.54 -1.40 -1.76
N VAL A 101 -5.08 -0.73 -0.74
CA VAL A 101 -4.31 -0.32 0.44
C VAL A 101 -5.11 -0.63 1.71
N GLY A 102 -4.54 -1.50 2.55
CA GLY A 102 -5.04 -1.83 3.89
C GLY A 102 -4.37 -1.06 5.02
N GLY A 103 -3.38 -0.21 4.74
CA GLY A 103 -2.62 0.57 5.74
C GLY A 103 -2.56 2.06 5.44
N GLY A 104 -1.50 2.73 5.91
CA GLY A 104 -1.23 4.13 5.59
C GLY A 104 -0.94 4.37 4.10
N LEU A 105 -1.11 5.62 3.64
CA LEU A 105 -0.97 5.99 2.22
C LEU A 105 0.43 6.52 1.83
N THR A 106 1.45 6.34 2.67
CA THR A 106 2.78 6.91 2.48
C THR A 106 3.39 6.57 1.12
N GLU A 107 3.30 5.31 0.70
CA GLU A 107 3.84 4.88 -0.58
C GLU A 107 3.04 5.42 -1.77
N VAL A 108 1.71 5.55 -1.65
CA VAL A 108 0.86 6.13 -2.72
C VAL A 108 1.20 7.60 -2.89
N ALA A 109 1.19 8.36 -1.79
CA ALA A 109 1.51 9.79 -1.81
C ALA A 109 2.92 10.02 -2.36
N SER A 110 3.90 9.25 -1.91
CA SER A 110 5.28 9.36 -2.40
C SER A 110 5.39 9.01 -3.89
N ALA A 111 4.66 7.99 -4.37
CA ALA A 111 4.65 7.63 -5.79
C ALA A 111 4.06 8.76 -6.66
N LEU A 112 2.94 9.35 -6.23
CA LEU A 112 2.29 10.47 -6.92
C LEU A 112 3.18 11.73 -6.92
N MET A 113 3.90 12.01 -5.84
CA MET A 113 4.85 13.13 -5.78
C MET A 113 6.08 12.91 -6.68
N LEU A 114 6.58 11.67 -6.73
CA LEU A 114 7.77 11.32 -7.53
C LEU A 114 7.45 11.26 -9.03
N GLU A 115 6.25 10.84 -9.40
CA GLU A 115 5.80 10.76 -10.79
C GLU A 115 4.32 11.15 -10.92
N PRO A 116 3.99 12.45 -10.98
CA PRO A 116 2.59 12.92 -11.00
C PRO A 116 1.75 12.36 -12.16
N ARG A 117 2.37 11.94 -13.27
CA ARG A 117 1.67 11.38 -14.43
C ARG A 117 0.92 10.07 -14.13
N ILE A 118 1.24 9.37 -13.03
CA ILE A 118 0.54 8.13 -12.69
C ILE A 118 -0.85 8.37 -12.09
N ALA A 119 -1.20 9.60 -11.70
CA ALA A 119 -2.49 9.92 -11.08
C ALA A 119 -3.69 9.50 -11.95
N GLU A 120 -3.55 9.56 -13.27
CA GLU A 120 -4.57 9.15 -14.24
C GLU A 120 -4.44 7.69 -14.70
N ARG A 121 -3.47 6.94 -14.16
CA ARG A 121 -3.09 5.59 -14.66
C ARG A 121 -3.48 4.44 -13.73
N PHE A 122 -4.01 4.72 -12.54
CA PHE A 122 -4.51 3.70 -11.63
C PHE A 122 -5.72 4.17 -10.83
N THR A 123 -6.48 3.23 -10.27
CA THR A 123 -7.54 3.49 -9.30
C THR A 123 -7.06 3.12 -7.90
N LEU A 124 -7.11 4.06 -6.96
CA LEU A 124 -6.85 3.79 -5.54
C LEU A 124 -8.09 3.17 -4.89
N VAL A 125 -7.91 2.05 -4.20
CA VAL A 125 -8.93 1.47 -3.32
C VAL A 125 -8.33 1.38 -1.92
N TRP A 126 -8.76 2.26 -1.03
CA TRP A 126 -8.19 2.38 0.30
C TRP A 126 -9.24 2.10 1.38
N ILE A 127 -8.89 1.25 2.34
CA ILE A 127 -9.66 1.06 3.56
C ILE A 127 -9.12 2.06 4.57
N GLY A 128 -9.76 3.22 4.66
CA GLY A 128 -9.41 4.24 5.64
C GLY A 128 -10.35 5.45 5.54
N GLY A 129 -10.20 6.35 6.50
CA GLY A 129 -11.09 7.51 6.65
C GLY A 129 -12.29 7.25 7.56
N ASP A 130 -12.71 8.29 8.27
CA ASP A 130 -13.76 8.20 9.29
C ASP A 130 -15.15 8.03 8.66
N SER A 131 -16.07 7.47 9.45
CA SER A 131 -17.47 7.31 9.05
C SER A 131 -18.12 8.66 8.78
N HIS A 132 -19.01 8.70 7.78
CA HIS A 132 -19.70 9.93 7.36
C HIS A 132 -20.66 10.50 8.43
N SER A 133 -20.88 9.85 9.57
CA SER A 133 -21.86 10.30 10.56
C SER A 133 -21.47 10.03 12.01
N LYS A 134 -21.30 11.13 12.77
CA LYS A 134 -21.47 11.27 14.24
C LYS A 134 -20.64 10.38 15.18
N PHE A 135 -19.88 9.42 14.70
CA PHE A 135 -18.88 8.73 15.50
C PHE A 135 -17.58 9.49 15.35
N GLU A 136 -17.17 10.18 16.41
CA GLU A 136 -15.82 10.75 16.53
C GLU A 136 -14.86 9.57 16.75
N GLY A 137 -14.44 8.94 15.66
CA GLY A 137 -13.56 7.77 15.66
C GLY A 137 -12.19 8.13 15.12
N VAL A 138 -11.13 7.72 15.81
CA VAL A 138 -9.78 7.78 15.27
C VAL A 138 -9.62 6.57 14.34
N GLU A 139 -9.81 6.76 13.03
CA GLU A 139 -9.61 5.68 12.05
C GLU A 139 -8.13 5.32 11.93
N TYR A 140 -7.82 4.02 12.05
CA TYR A 140 -6.47 3.52 12.25
C TYR A 140 -5.53 3.88 11.08
N ASN A 141 -5.91 3.54 9.85
CA ASN A 141 -5.08 3.69 8.65
C ASN A 141 -4.83 5.16 8.29
N PHE A 142 -5.83 6.01 8.44
CA PHE A 142 -5.68 7.45 8.31
C PHE A 142 -4.68 7.99 9.32
N THR A 143 -4.67 7.47 10.55
CA THR A 143 -3.71 7.94 11.58
C THR A 143 -2.29 7.43 11.42
N LEU A 144 -2.07 6.37 10.65
CA LEU A 144 -0.73 5.93 10.28
C LEU A 144 0.02 7.02 9.51
N ASP A 145 -0.63 7.68 8.55
CA ASP A 145 -0.06 8.84 7.88
C ASP A 145 -1.13 9.82 7.37
N LYS A 146 -1.54 10.72 8.27
CA LYS A 146 -2.52 11.77 7.95
C LYS A 146 -2.04 12.69 6.83
N LYS A 147 -0.72 12.88 6.69
CA LYS A 147 -0.16 13.80 5.70
C LYS A 147 -0.20 13.18 4.31
N ALA A 148 0.13 11.90 4.20
CA ALA A 148 -0.04 11.16 2.96
C ALA A 148 -1.50 11.12 2.53
N ALA A 149 -2.43 10.84 3.45
CA ALA A 149 -3.86 10.85 3.15
C ALA A 149 -4.34 12.26 2.72
N GLN A 150 -3.93 13.31 3.43
CA GLN A 150 -4.24 14.70 3.06
C GLN A 150 -3.76 15.03 1.64
N TYR A 151 -2.54 14.62 1.27
CA TYR A 151 -2.02 14.83 -0.08
C TYR A 151 -2.86 14.10 -1.12
N VAL A 152 -3.09 12.80 -0.94
CA VAL A 152 -3.80 11.95 -1.91
C VAL A 152 -5.23 12.43 -2.21
N PHE A 153 -5.92 13.03 -1.24
CA PHE A 153 -7.32 13.43 -1.40
C PHE A 153 -7.56 14.93 -1.59
N ASN A 154 -6.54 15.78 -1.42
CA ASN A 154 -6.71 17.24 -1.50
C ASN A 154 -5.81 17.94 -2.54
N GLU A 155 -4.78 17.27 -3.06
CA GLU A 155 -3.82 17.81 -4.05
C GLU A 155 -3.88 17.01 -5.36
#